data_AF-A0A930GW57-F1
#
_entry.id   AF-A0A930GW57-F1
#
_cell.length_a   1.000
_cell.length_b   1.000
_cell.length_c   1.000
_cell.angle_alpha   90.00
_cell.angle_beta   90.00
_cell.angle_gamma   90.00
#
_symmetry.space_group_name_H-M   'P 1'
#
loop_
_entity.id
_entity.type
_entity.pdbx_description
1 polymer ?
#
loop_
_entity_poly.entity_id
_entity_poly.type
_entity_poly.pdbx_seq_one_letter_code
_entity_poly.pdbx_strand_id
1 'polypeptide(L)'
;MKKQLALISLSLMALTACNSTTVIPGSTINTRNKAIIYDNGETVADTKFDKRVAIYPITFGLVEKMRKPPVLSQTNTALERSKAAYRYHIGKGDVLNIMVWAHTDLNSPVQQSSPQSNQVSRGAWVDESGYITYPLVGKIQAQGKTIDELQNILTSRLKRYLKNPQVTINVTEFRSQRISISGAVGQAGQLPITNVPMTILDAVNQAGGVAQNADTQHIKWTHNGVDRTISLQDIMQYGDMSQNHLLSNGDIVYVPNNSNSKVYIMGEVGRQATLPIGNHGLNLTQALGEAGGMNQTQADATGVFVIRRAPEDAVKPIHIYQLNLKDATAYALGNDFDLRPNDIVYVTAAPVTRWNRVVSQITSFVTNVNSIDSTFK
;
A
#
# COMPACT_ATOMS: atom_id res chain seq x y z
N MET A 1 14.66 -71.97 -8.13
CA MET A 1 15.32 -71.02 -7.21
C MET A 1 16.61 -70.39 -7.77
N LYS A 2 17.53 -71.11 -8.45
CA LYS A 2 18.77 -70.50 -8.98
C LYS A 2 18.59 -69.43 -10.09
N LYS A 3 17.56 -69.51 -10.93
CA LYS A 3 17.30 -68.50 -11.99
C LYS A 3 16.70 -67.18 -11.46
N GLN A 4 15.97 -67.20 -10.33
CA GLN A 4 15.39 -65.98 -9.75
C GLN A 4 16.42 -65.12 -9.02
N LEU A 5 17.43 -65.73 -8.38
CA LEU A 5 18.52 -64.95 -7.78
C LEU A 5 19.44 -64.28 -8.81
N ALA A 6 19.62 -64.87 -9.99
CA ALA A 6 20.43 -64.28 -11.07
C ALA A 6 19.76 -63.04 -11.72
N LEU A 7 18.41 -63.00 -11.77
CA LEU A 7 17.69 -61.83 -12.26
C LEU A 7 17.72 -60.66 -11.27
N ILE A 8 17.76 -60.95 -9.96
CA ILE A 8 17.86 -59.92 -8.91
C ILE A 8 19.28 -59.33 -8.86
N SER A 9 20.33 -60.11 -9.15
CA SER A 9 21.70 -59.56 -9.21
C SER A 9 21.96 -58.73 -10.48
N LEU A 10 21.32 -59.06 -11.60
CA LEU A 10 21.46 -58.30 -12.85
C LEU A 10 20.72 -56.95 -12.80
N SER A 11 19.57 -56.87 -12.12
CA SER A 11 18.84 -55.61 -11.94
C SER A 11 19.54 -54.65 -10.96
N LEU A 12 20.23 -55.17 -9.95
CA LEU A 12 21.03 -54.35 -9.02
C LEU A 12 22.30 -53.79 -9.67
N MET A 13 22.88 -54.49 -10.67
CA MET A 13 24.02 -54.00 -11.46
C MET A 13 23.62 -52.93 -12.48
N ALA A 14 22.39 -52.94 -13.01
CA ALA A 14 21.90 -51.89 -13.91
C ALA A 14 21.69 -50.53 -13.20
N LEU A 15 21.53 -50.53 -11.88
CA LEU A 15 21.43 -49.31 -11.06
C LEU A 15 22.78 -48.65 -10.77
N THR A 16 23.90 -49.38 -10.84
CA THR A 16 25.24 -48.84 -10.57
C THR A 16 25.97 -48.33 -11.82
N ALA A 17 25.51 -48.71 -13.03
CA ALA A 17 26.05 -48.22 -14.29
C ALA A 17 25.44 -46.89 -14.78
N CYS A 18 24.45 -46.34 -14.05
CA CYS A 18 23.73 -45.12 -14.44
C CYS A 18 24.11 -43.91 -13.57
N ASN A 19 25.41 -43.71 -13.31
CA ASN A 19 25.92 -42.59 -12.51
C ASN A 19 25.87 -41.21 -13.23
N SER A 20 25.21 -41.10 -14.38
CA SER A 20 25.22 -39.85 -15.18
C SER A 20 23.87 -39.38 -15.73
N THR A 21 22.77 -40.10 -15.48
CA THR A 21 21.43 -39.70 -15.97
C THR A 21 20.40 -39.91 -14.89
N THR A 22 20.42 -39.03 -13.89
CA THR A 22 19.27 -38.83 -13.01
C THR A 22 18.16 -38.23 -13.86
N VAL A 23 17.18 -39.04 -14.27
CA VAL A 23 15.98 -38.55 -14.95
C VAL A 23 15.12 -37.87 -13.90
N ILE A 24 15.37 -36.59 -13.68
CA ILE A 24 14.55 -35.75 -12.79
C ILE A 24 13.38 -35.24 -13.62
N PRO A 25 12.12 -35.54 -13.27
CA PRO A 25 10.96 -35.02 -14.00
C PRO A 25 10.91 -33.50 -13.90
N GLY A 26 10.66 -32.84 -15.04
CA GLY A 26 10.59 -31.38 -15.16
C GLY A 26 11.30 -30.86 -16.40
N SER A 27 11.12 -29.57 -16.70
CA SER A 27 11.95 -28.87 -17.68
C SER A 27 13.32 -28.59 -17.07
N THR A 28 14.39 -28.85 -17.82
CA THR A 28 15.76 -28.53 -17.41
C THR A 28 16.34 -27.47 -18.34
N ILE A 29 17.14 -26.56 -17.78
CA ILE A 29 17.92 -25.61 -18.57
C ILE A 29 19.37 -26.09 -18.53
N ASN A 30 19.90 -26.53 -19.67
CA ASN A 30 21.31 -26.87 -19.80
C ASN A 30 22.16 -25.59 -19.90
N THR A 31 22.99 -25.34 -18.89
CA THR A 31 23.86 -24.16 -18.80
C THR A 31 25.30 -24.42 -19.27
N ARG A 32 25.69 -25.66 -19.59
CA ARG A 32 27.09 -26.02 -19.86
C ARG A 32 27.75 -25.25 -21.02
N ASN A 33 26.97 -24.86 -22.02
CA ASN A 33 27.46 -24.11 -23.19
C ASN A 33 26.85 -22.70 -23.28
N LYS A 34 26.41 -22.14 -22.14
CA LYS A 34 25.85 -20.79 -22.08
C LYS A 34 26.81 -19.90 -21.30
N ALA A 35 27.00 -18.67 -21.76
CA ALA A 35 27.73 -17.67 -20.99
C ALA A 35 26.91 -17.32 -19.75
N ILE A 36 27.47 -17.57 -18.56
CA ILE A 36 26.88 -17.14 -17.29
C ILE A 36 27.48 -15.77 -16.98
N ILE A 37 26.64 -14.74 -17.01
CA ILE A 37 27.06 -13.37 -16.72
C ILE A 37 26.75 -13.09 -15.26
N TYR A 38 27.78 -12.71 -14.51
CA TYR A 38 27.70 -12.23 -13.14
C TYR A 38 27.88 -10.71 -13.13
N ASP A 39 27.14 -10.01 -12.29
CA ASP A 39 27.18 -8.55 -12.23
C ASP A 39 28.31 -8.07 -11.29
N ASN A 40 28.87 -6.88 -11.53
CA ASN A 40 29.75 -6.14 -10.60
C ASN A 40 30.80 -6.96 -9.81
N GLY A 41 31.59 -7.80 -10.49
CA GLY A 41 32.67 -8.56 -9.85
C GLY A 41 32.19 -9.75 -9.00
N GLU A 42 30.90 -10.07 -9.04
CA GLU A 42 30.36 -11.30 -8.47
C GLU A 42 30.92 -12.53 -9.20
N THR A 43 31.00 -13.62 -8.46
CA THR A 43 31.56 -14.89 -8.90
C THR A 43 30.55 -16.01 -8.69
N VAL A 44 30.88 -17.22 -9.18
CA VAL A 44 30.09 -18.43 -8.89
C VAL A 44 29.89 -18.64 -7.38
N ALA A 45 30.83 -18.21 -6.53
CA ALA A 45 30.72 -18.36 -5.08
C ALA A 45 29.57 -17.52 -4.50
N ASP A 46 29.23 -16.39 -5.10
CA ASP A 46 28.18 -15.48 -4.66
C ASP A 46 26.77 -16.03 -4.95
N THR A 47 26.68 -17.03 -5.85
CA THR A 47 25.45 -17.81 -6.05
C THR A 47 25.20 -18.85 -4.96
N LYS A 48 26.15 -19.10 -4.06
CA LYS A 48 25.96 -20.02 -2.92
C LYS A 48 25.29 -19.30 -1.76
N PHE A 49 24.00 -19.53 -1.60
CA PHE A 49 23.18 -18.87 -0.58
C PHE A 49 23.50 -19.26 0.86
N ASP A 50 24.21 -20.37 1.10
CA ASP A 50 24.47 -20.92 2.44
C ASP A 50 25.09 -19.89 3.41
N LYS A 51 25.90 -18.96 2.91
CA LYS A 51 26.54 -17.90 3.72
C LYS A 51 25.75 -16.58 3.77
N ARG A 52 24.72 -16.43 2.93
CA ARG A 52 23.88 -15.23 2.75
C ARG A 52 22.52 -15.33 3.47
N VAL A 53 22.31 -16.39 4.25
CA VAL A 53 21.03 -16.69 4.90
C VAL A 53 21.18 -16.71 6.43
N ALA A 54 20.23 -16.12 7.13
CA ALA A 54 20.07 -16.22 8.58
C ALA A 54 18.80 -17.01 8.91
N ILE A 55 18.90 -17.98 9.82
CA ILE A 55 17.75 -18.77 10.27
C ILE A 55 17.40 -18.36 11.71
N TYR A 56 16.14 -18.03 11.95
CA TYR A 56 15.59 -17.62 13.23
C TYR A 56 14.46 -18.56 13.64
N PRO A 57 14.55 -19.28 14.76
CA PRO A 57 13.41 -20.01 15.29
C PRO A 57 12.35 -19.02 15.79
N ILE A 58 11.09 -19.22 15.39
CA ILE A 58 9.95 -18.45 15.88
C ILE A 58 9.70 -18.87 17.33
N THR A 59 9.97 -17.95 18.25
CA THR A 59 9.86 -18.12 19.70
C THR A 59 9.13 -16.90 20.28
N PHE A 60 8.59 -17.02 21.50
CA PHE A 60 7.93 -15.89 22.18
C PHE A 60 8.81 -14.65 22.25
N GLY A 61 10.11 -14.80 22.56
CA GLY A 61 11.04 -13.68 22.63
C GLY A 61 11.30 -13.01 21.28
N LEU A 62 11.34 -13.79 20.18
CA LEU A 62 11.46 -13.23 18.84
C LEU A 62 10.20 -12.45 18.46
N VAL A 63 9.04 -13.06 18.68
CA VAL A 63 7.74 -12.47 18.36
C VAL A 63 7.53 -11.18 19.13
N GLU A 64 7.80 -11.16 20.44
CA GLU A 64 7.70 -9.96 21.26
C GLU A 64 8.67 -8.86 20.79
N LYS A 65 9.88 -9.22 20.36
CA LYS A 65 10.83 -8.26 19.76
C LYS A 65 10.34 -7.68 18.42
N MET A 66 9.56 -8.45 17.67
CA MET A 66 9.01 -8.05 16.38
C MET A 66 7.67 -7.33 16.49
N ARG A 67 7.00 -7.44 17.63
CA ARG A 67 5.69 -6.85 17.89
C ARG A 67 5.76 -5.34 17.81
N LYS A 68 4.89 -4.74 17.01
CA LYS A 68 4.74 -3.28 16.97
C LYS A 68 4.08 -2.81 18.28
N PRO A 69 4.52 -1.68 18.87
CA PRO A 69 3.83 -1.09 20.00
C PRO A 69 2.35 -0.85 19.66
N PRO A 70 1.43 -1.06 20.61
CA PRO A 70 0.03 -0.77 20.36
C PRO A 70 -0.16 0.73 20.07
N VAL A 71 -0.91 1.03 19.01
CA VAL A 71 -1.33 2.41 18.72
C VAL A 71 -2.39 2.79 19.74
N LEU A 72 -2.13 3.85 20.49
CA LEU A 72 -3.06 4.40 21.48
C LEU A 72 -3.78 5.60 20.88
N SER A 73 -5.01 5.86 21.32
CA SER A 73 -5.70 7.10 20.97
C SER A 73 -4.91 8.29 21.49
N GLN A 74 -4.68 9.26 20.62
CA GLN A 74 -3.95 10.48 20.94
C GLN A 74 -4.69 11.68 20.36
N THR A 75 -4.73 12.76 21.12
CA THR A 75 -5.21 14.05 20.62
C THR A 75 -4.10 14.79 19.90
N ASN A 76 -4.46 15.66 18.96
CA ASN A 76 -3.50 16.47 18.23
C ASN A 76 -3.67 17.96 18.56
N THR A 77 -3.07 18.39 19.68
CA THR A 77 -3.16 19.78 20.12
C THR A 77 -2.53 20.76 19.12
N ALA A 78 -1.53 20.33 18.35
CA ALA A 78 -0.92 21.15 17.31
C ALA A 78 -1.88 21.38 16.13
N LEU A 79 -2.62 20.34 15.71
CA LEU A 79 -3.68 20.47 14.71
C LEU A 79 -4.78 21.41 15.19
N GLU A 80 -5.25 21.28 16.43
CA GLU A 80 -6.31 22.14 16.97
C GLU A 80 -5.88 23.61 17.03
N ARG A 81 -4.63 23.91 17.41
CA ARG A 81 -4.07 25.28 17.31
C ARG A 81 -4.03 25.78 15.87
N SER A 82 -3.63 24.91 14.92
CA SER A 82 -3.56 25.25 13.50
C SER A 82 -4.95 25.56 12.93
N LYS A 83 -5.98 24.78 13.32
CA LYS A 83 -7.38 25.03 12.95
C LYS A 83 -7.90 26.34 13.55
N ALA A 84 -7.59 26.63 14.81
CA ALA A 84 -8.00 27.87 15.45
C ALA A 84 -7.36 29.13 14.80
N ALA A 85 -6.10 29.01 14.39
CA ALA A 85 -5.36 30.05 13.69
C ALA A 85 -5.68 30.14 12.19
N TYR A 86 -6.41 29.16 11.63
CA TYR A 86 -6.67 29.07 10.20
C TYR A 86 -7.46 30.28 9.69
N ARG A 87 -6.93 30.94 8.67
CA ARG A 87 -7.62 32.01 7.96
C ARG A 87 -7.46 31.77 6.47
N TYR A 88 -8.56 31.87 5.75
CA TYR A 88 -8.52 31.86 4.30
C TYR A 88 -8.08 33.22 3.79
N HIS A 89 -7.04 33.21 2.95
CA HIS A 89 -6.56 34.38 2.24
C HIS A 89 -7.04 34.29 0.79
N ILE A 90 -7.66 35.35 0.30
CA ILE A 90 -8.19 35.42 -1.06
C ILE A 90 -7.03 35.29 -2.05
N GLY A 91 -7.19 34.47 -3.07
CA GLY A 91 -6.20 34.25 -4.12
C GLY A 91 -6.71 34.65 -5.50
N LYS A 92 -5.80 34.58 -6.47
CA LYS A 92 -6.10 34.90 -7.87
C LYS A 92 -7.13 33.90 -8.44
N GLY A 93 -8.12 34.39 -9.17
CA GLY A 93 -9.18 33.58 -9.77
C GLY A 93 -10.36 33.26 -8.84
N ASP A 94 -10.30 33.58 -7.54
CA ASP A 94 -11.46 33.47 -6.66
C ASP A 94 -12.60 34.38 -7.13
N VAL A 95 -13.83 33.95 -6.91
CA VAL A 95 -15.03 34.73 -7.23
C VAL A 95 -15.68 35.18 -5.94
N LEU A 96 -15.81 36.50 -5.77
CA LEU A 96 -16.37 37.12 -4.58
C LEU A 96 -17.80 37.62 -4.86
N ASN A 97 -18.72 37.34 -3.95
CA ASN A 97 -20.00 38.02 -3.86
C ASN A 97 -19.87 39.22 -2.91
N ILE A 98 -20.09 40.42 -3.42
CA ILE A 98 -20.01 41.67 -2.67
C ILE A 98 -21.41 42.27 -2.62
N MET A 99 -21.92 42.46 -1.41
CA MET A 99 -23.23 43.04 -1.15
C MET A 99 -23.09 44.31 -0.33
N VAL A 100 -23.60 45.42 -0.84
CA VAL A 100 -23.75 46.70 -0.16
C VAL A 100 -25.23 46.88 0.20
N TRP A 101 -25.54 46.86 1.49
CA TRP A 101 -26.93 46.96 1.94
C TRP A 101 -27.56 48.30 1.55
N ALA A 102 -28.87 48.29 1.27
CA ALA A 102 -29.65 49.44 0.80
C ALA A 102 -29.20 50.04 -0.56
N HIS A 103 -28.28 49.37 -1.27
CA HIS A 103 -27.75 49.80 -2.56
C HIS A 103 -27.80 48.65 -3.59
N THR A 104 -28.99 48.39 -4.13
CA THR A 104 -29.22 47.29 -5.11
C THR A 104 -28.55 47.54 -6.47
N ASP A 105 -28.28 48.80 -6.78
CA ASP A 105 -27.50 49.29 -7.94
C ASP A 105 -26.04 48.82 -7.90
N LEU A 106 -25.48 48.63 -6.70
CA LEU A 106 -24.10 48.16 -6.49
C LEU A 106 -24.01 46.63 -6.28
N ASN A 107 -25.16 45.96 -6.15
CA ASN A 107 -25.28 44.52 -5.89
C ASN A 107 -25.63 43.70 -7.14
N SER A 108 -25.90 44.36 -8.26
CA SER A 108 -26.17 43.68 -9.51
C SER A 108 -24.87 43.14 -10.11
N PRO A 109 -24.85 41.87 -10.57
CA PRO A 109 -23.67 41.30 -11.19
C PRO A 109 -23.32 42.15 -12.41
N VAL A 110 -22.03 42.41 -12.62
CA VAL A 110 -21.51 42.92 -13.88
C VAL A 110 -22.00 41.97 -14.97
N GLN A 111 -23.09 42.33 -15.66
CA GLN A 111 -23.58 41.67 -16.85
C GLN A 111 -22.57 41.93 -17.96
N GLN A 112 -21.54 41.09 -18.05
CA GLN A 112 -20.90 40.80 -19.32
C GLN A 112 -21.33 39.40 -19.76
N SER A 113 -22.61 39.30 -20.11
CA SER A 113 -23.12 38.22 -20.95
C SER A 113 -22.52 38.38 -22.35
N SER A 114 -21.41 37.69 -22.62
CA SER A 114 -21.11 37.27 -23.98
C SER A 114 -21.97 36.03 -24.29
N PRO A 115 -22.80 36.04 -25.34
CA PRO A 115 -23.75 34.95 -25.64
C PRO A 115 -23.10 33.62 -26.10
N GLN A 116 -21.80 33.40 -25.86
CA GLN A 116 -21.06 32.25 -26.37
C GLN A 116 -20.25 31.47 -25.32
N SER A 117 -20.30 31.87 -24.04
CA SER A 117 -19.64 31.12 -22.95
C SER A 117 -20.61 30.79 -21.82
N ASN A 118 -20.87 29.50 -21.60
CA ASN A 118 -21.74 28.95 -20.55
C ASN A 118 -21.20 29.14 -19.10
N GLN A 119 -20.47 30.21 -18.80
CA GLN A 119 -20.00 30.52 -17.44
C GLN A 119 -20.26 31.98 -17.08
N VAL A 120 -21.47 32.28 -16.62
CA VAL A 120 -21.78 33.53 -15.94
C VAL A 120 -21.47 33.34 -14.46
N SER A 121 -20.19 33.42 -14.06
CA SER A 121 -19.84 33.47 -12.64
C SER A 121 -20.43 34.75 -12.04
N ARG A 122 -21.46 34.58 -11.22
CA ARG A 122 -22.17 35.66 -10.52
C ARG A 122 -21.28 36.19 -9.38
N GLY A 123 -20.35 37.09 -9.68
CA GLY A 123 -19.50 37.72 -8.68
C GLY A 123 -18.31 38.49 -9.26
N ALA A 124 -17.66 39.28 -8.40
CA ALA A 124 -16.41 39.96 -8.72
C ALA A 124 -15.25 38.95 -8.66
N TRP A 125 -14.69 38.60 -9.81
CA TRP A 125 -13.52 37.73 -9.89
C TRP A 125 -12.23 38.50 -9.57
N VAL A 126 -11.30 37.84 -8.89
CA VAL A 126 -9.96 38.37 -8.63
C VAL A 126 -9.10 38.14 -9.86
N ASP A 127 -8.64 39.23 -10.48
CA ASP A 127 -7.85 39.19 -11.70
C ASP A 127 -6.45 38.55 -11.50
N GLU A 128 -5.72 38.32 -12.60
CA GLU A 128 -4.37 37.74 -12.59
C GLU A 128 -3.34 38.61 -11.84
N SER A 129 -3.63 39.91 -11.69
CA SER A 129 -2.81 40.86 -10.93
C SER A 129 -3.18 40.86 -9.44
N GLY A 130 -4.23 40.15 -9.02
CA GLY A 130 -4.69 40.05 -7.63
C GLY A 130 -5.66 41.15 -7.21
N TYR A 131 -6.28 41.86 -8.17
CA TYR A 131 -7.21 42.96 -7.91
C TYR A 131 -8.66 42.57 -8.24
N ILE A 132 -9.59 43.23 -7.56
CA ILE A 132 -10.99 43.29 -7.96
C ILE A 132 -11.30 44.70 -8.45
N THR A 133 -12.21 44.83 -9.41
CA THR A 133 -12.76 46.12 -9.83
C THR A 133 -14.16 46.25 -9.28
N TYR A 134 -14.43 47.33 -8.53
CA TYR A 134 -15.73 47.58 -7.94
C TYR A 134 -16.22 49.00 -8.26
N PRO A 135 -17.52 49.22 -8.55
CA PRO A 135 -18.05 50.54 -8.88
C PRO A 135 -17.71 51.60 -7.82
N LEU A 136 -17.55 52.87 -8.26
CA LEU A 136 -17.18 54.05 -7.45
C LEU A 136 -15.74 54.06 -6.89
N VAL A 137 -15.21 52.90 -6.51
CA VAL A 137 -13.93 52.77 -5.81
C VAL A 137 -12.79 52.22 -6.68
N GLY A 138 -13.09 51.74 -7.87
CA GLY A 138 -12.12 51.27 -8.86
C GLY A 138 -11.43 49.97 -8.43
N LYS A 139 -10.12 49.87 -8.73
CA LYS A 139 -9.31 48.68 -8.44
C LYS A 139 -8.93 48.60 -6.96
N ILE A 140 -9.13 47.44 -6.36
CA ILE A 140 -8.78 47.12 -4.96
C ILE A 140 -7.98 45.83 -4.94
N GLN A 141 -6.86 45.81 -4.22
CA GLN A 141 -6.06 44.61 -4.05
C GLN A 141 -6.80 43.63 -3.13
N ALA A 142 -7.15 42.45 -3.65
CA ALA A 142 -7.84 41.40 -2.91
C ALA A 142 -6.89 40.26 -2.54
N GLN A 143 -5.88 39.98 -3.38
CA GLN A 143 -4.94 38.89 -3.13
C GLN A 143 -4.24 39.02 -1.77
N GLY A 144 -4.19 37.93 -1.02
CA GLY A 144 -3.55 37.83 0.29
C GLY A 144 -4.36 38.41 1.44
N LYS A 145 -5.50 39.06 1.15
CA LYS A 145 -6.38 39.61 2.19
C LYS A 145 -7.36 38.56 2.70
N THR A 146 -7.70 38.66 3.98
CA THR A 146 -8.87 37.97 4.51
C THR A 146 -10.15 38.68 4.06
N ILE A 147 -11.28 38.00 4.19
CA ILE A 147 -12.60 38.59 3.90
C ILE A 147 -12.81 39.86 4.74
N ASP A 148 -12.48 39.82 6.03
CA ASP A 148 -12.64 40.95 6.95
C ASP A 148 -11.77 42.15 6.56
N GLU A 149 -10.50 41.89 6.19
CA GLU A 149 -9.60 42.93 5.72
C GLU A 149 -10.12 43.60 4.44
N LEU A 150 -10.57 42.81 3.47
CA LEU A 150 -11.11 43.32 2.22
C LEU A 150 -12.41 44.11 2.45
N GLN A 151 -13.28 43.64 3.35
CA GLN A 151 -14.50 44.33 3.74
C GLN A 151 -14.21 45.70 4.37
N ASN A 152 -13.23 45.77 5.26
CA ASN A 152 -12.81 47.03 5.90
C ASN A 152 -12.23 48.02 4.87
N ILE A 153 -11.42 47.54 3.93
CA ILE A 153 -10.86 48.36 2.84
C ILE A 153 -11.98 48.90 1.95
N LEU A 154 -12.91 48.04 1.53
CA LEU A 154 -14.00 48.43 0.63
C LEU A 154 -14.96 49.41 1.31
N THR A 155 -15.35 49.15 2.55
CA THR A 155 -16.19 50.05 3.37
C THR A 155 -15.54 51.43 3.50
N SER A 156 -14.25 51.48 3.81
CA SER A 156 -13.51 52.74 3.98
C SER A 156 -13.44 53.54 2.67
N ARG A 157 -13.28 52.87 1.53
CA ARG A 157 -13.25 53.53 0.21
C ARG A 157 -14.63 54.02 -0.22
N LEU A 158 -15.69 53.28 0.07
CA LEU A 158 -17.08 53.62 -0.27
C LEU A 158 -17.63 54.79 0.55
N LYS A 159 -17.11 55.04 1.77
CA LYS A 159 -17.52 56.20 2.61
C LYS A 159 -17.37 57.56 1.93
N ARG A 160 -16.54 57.67 0.88
CA ARG A 160 -16.39 58.90 0.09
C ARG A 160 -17.59 59.19 -0.82
N TYR A 161 -18.42 58.18 -1.09
CA TYR A 161 -19.54 58.26 -2.03
C TYR A 161 -20.88 57.92 -1.36
N LEU A 162 -20.86 57.09 -0.32
CA LEU A 162 -22.05 56.62 0.40
C LEU A 162 -21.98 57.03 1.87
N LYS A 163 -23.12 57.41 2.44
CA LYS A 163 -23.24 57.68 3.88
C LYS A 163 -23.45 56.36 4.62
N ASN A 164 -22.53 56.01 5.52
CA ASN A 164 -22.57 54.79 6.35
C ASN A 164 -22.77 53.48 5.57
N PRO A 165 -21.93 53.17 4.56
CA PRO A 165 -22.07 51.94 3.77
C PRO A 165 -21.88 50.70 4.65
N GLN A 166 -22.76 49.72 4.50
CA GLN A 166 -22.64 48.39 5.11
C GLN A 166 -22.31 47.40 4.01
N VAL A 167 -21.13 46.78 4.09
CA VAL A 167 -20.61 45.87 3.07
C VAL A 167 -20.49 44.47 3.65
N THR A 168 -20.90 43.47 2.89
CA THR A 168 -20.72 42.05 3.19
C THR A 168 -20.04 41.39 2.01
N ILE A 169 -18.96 40.65 2.26
CA ILE A 169 -18.21 39.94 1.23
C ILE A 169 -18.22 38.45 1.57
N ASN A 170 -18.52 37.60 0.59
CA ASN A 170 -18.41 36.16 0.69
C ASN A 170 -17.68 35.61 -0.54
N VAL A 171 -16.95 34.50 -0.39
CA VAL A 171 -16.37 33.80 -1.54
C VAL A 171 -17.43 32.87 -2.11
N THR A 172 -17.83 33.10 -3.36
CA THR A 172 -18.78 32.24 -4.08
C THR A 172 -18.09 31.01 -4.64
N GLU A 173 -16.87 31.20 -5.18
CA GLU A 173 -16.10 30.12 -5.77
C GLU A 173 -14.64 30.20 -5.33
N PHE A 174 -14.18 29.15 -4.64
CA PHE A 174 -12.79 28.97 -4.21
C PHE A 174 -12.01 28.31 -5.35
N ARG A 175 -11.34 29.12 -6.17
CA ARG A 175 -10.64 28.65 -7.38
C ARG A 175 -9.12 28.79 -7.28
N SER A 176 -8.65 29.65 -6.38
CA SER A 176 -7.24 30.00 -6.28
C SER A 176 -6.36 28.93 -5.63
N GLN A 177 -6.93 28.14 -4.72
CA GLN A 177 -6.20 27.22 -3.86
C GLN A 177 -6.85 25.85 -3.88
N ARG A 178 -6.03 24.82 -4.06
CA ARG A 178 -6.50 23.43 -4.22
C ARG A 178 -5.48 22.43 -3.72
N ILE A 179 -5.98 21.29 -3.28
CA ILE A 179 -5.19 20.09 -3.02
C ILE A 179 -5.49 19.06 -4.09
N SER A 180 -4.56 18.13 -4.29
CA SER A 180 -4.76 17.00 -5.19
C SER A 180 -4.92 15.73 -4.37
N ILE A 181 -6.02 15.01 -4.55
CA ILE A 181 -6.22 13.68 -3.99
C ILE A 181 -6.25 12.65 -5.13
N SER A 182 -5.48 11.58 -4.98
CA SER A 182 -5.29 10.59 -6.04
C SER A 182 -5.04 9.18 -5.49
N GLY A 183 -5.17 8.19 -6.37
CA GLY A 183 -4.96 6.78 -6.02
C GLY A 183 -6.26 6.05 -5.68
N ALA A 184 -6.21 5.14 -4.71
CA ALA A 184 -7.29 4.24 -4.32
C ALA A 184 -8.34 4.93 -3.42
N VAL A 185 -9.02 5.93 -3.98
CA VAL A 185 -10.12 6.68 -3.34
C VAL A 185 -11.40 6.56 -4.18
N GLY A 186 -12.54 6.95 -3.61
CA GLY A 186 -13.83 6.93 -4.32
C GLY A 186 -13.83 7.83 -5.56
N GLN A 187 -13.36 9.07 -5.41
CA GLN A 187 -13.27 10.08 -6.48
C GLN A 187 -11.94 10.83 -6.37
N ALA A 188 -10.99 10.46 -7.23
CA ALA A 188 -9.74 11.19 -7.38
C ALA A 188 -9.98 12.53 -8.09
N GLY A 189 -9.26 13.57 -7.70
CA GLY A 189 -9.44 14.91 -8.25
C GLY A 189 -8.81 16.00 -7.41
N GLN A 190 -9.16 17.24 -7.73
CA GLN A 190 -8.73 18.40 -6.96
C GLN A 190 -9.85 18.86 -6.05
N LEU A 191 -9.51 19.13 -4.78
CA LEU A 191 -10.44 19.70 -3.81
C LEU A 191 -10.05 21.14 -3.49
N PRO A 192 -10.99 22.10 -3.51
CA PRO A 192 -10.70 23.48 -3.22
C PRO A 192 -10.44 23.70 -1.73
N ILE A 193 -9.47 24.56 -1.40
CA ILE A 193 -9.25 25.06 -0.04
C ILE A 193 -10.26 26.19 0.20
N THR A 194 -10.98 26.14 1.32
CA THR A 194 -12.08 27.07 1.62
C THR A 194 -11.84 27.85 2.90
N ASN A 195 -12.83 28.62 3.37
CA ASN A 195 -12.82 29.22 4.69
C ASN A 195 -12.95 28.21 5.85
N VAL A 196 -13.22 26.94 5.56
CA VAL A 196 -13.20 25.84 6.53
C VAL A 196 -11.85 25.11 6.44
N PRO A 197 -11.12 24.93 7.56
CA PRO A 197 -9.85 24.20 7.56
C PRO A 197 -10.07 22.75 7.11
N MET A 198 -9.36 22.33 6.07
CA MET A 198 -9.44 20.98 5.53
C MET A 198 -8.28 20.13 6.02
N THR A 199 -8.57 19.00 6.66
CA THR A 199 -7.55 18.01 7.06
C THR A 199 -7.43 16.87 6.06
N ILE A 200 -6.43 16.00 6.25
CA ILE A 200 -6.26 14.79 5.44
C ILE A 200 -7.50 13.89 5.54
N LEU A 201 -8.03 13.71 6.75
CA LEU A 201 -9.25 12.94 6.96
C LEU A 201 -10.43 13.56 6.21
N ASP A 202 -10.58 14.88 6.25
CA ASP A 202 -11.66 15.58 5.54
C ASP A 202 -11.54 15.43 4.01
N ALA A 203 -10.32 15.55 3.48
CA ALA A 203 -10.07 15.39 2.05
C ALA A 203 -10.40 13.97 1.56
N VAL A 204 -10.01 12.94 2.31
CA VAL A 204 -10.34 11.55 1.98
C VAL A 204 -11.85 11.32 2.04
N ASN A 205 -12.54 11.86 3.04
CA ASN A 205 -14.00 11.75 3.16
C ASN A 205 -14.72 12.49 2.02
N GLN A 206 -14.27 13.69 1.64
CA GLN A 206 -14.82 14.44 0.51
C GLN A 206 -14.57 13.73 -0.83
N ALA A 207 -13.49 12.96 -0.95
CA ALA A 207 -13.23 12.08 -2.09
C ALA A 207 -14.07 10.79 -2.08
N GLY A 208 -15.09 10.67 -1.23
CA GLY A 208 -15.95 9.49 -1.15
C GLY A 208 -15.34 8.32 -0.38
N GLY A 209 -14.32 8.58 0.45
CA GLY A 209 -13.62 7.57 1.23
C GLY A 209 -12.54 6.82 0.45
N VAL A 210 -11.98 5.79 1.08
CA VAL A 210 -10.96 4.91 0.48
C VAL A 210 -11.60 3.74 -0.26
N ALA A 211 -10.95 3.29 -1.34
CA ALA A 211 -11.37 2.08 -2.05
C ALA A 211 -11.10 0.82 -1.22
N GLN A 212 -11.77 -0.30 -1.54
CA GLN A 212 -11.62 -1.56 -0.79
C GLN A 212 -10.19 -2.12 -0.84
N ASN A 213 -9.47 -1.88 -1.94
CA ASN A 213 -8.08 -2.29 -2.12
C ASN A 213 -7.08 -1.16 -1.80
N ALA A 214 -7.49 -0.14 -1.06
CA ALA A 214 -6.60 0.93 -0.63
C ALA A 214 -5.68 0.46 0.50
N ASP A 215 -4.42 0.87 0.44
CA ASP A 215 -3.49 0.76 1.55
C ASP A 215 -3.66 1.98 2.47
N THR A 216 -4.39 1.77 3.56
CA THR A 216 -4.73 2.83 4.54
C THR A 216 -3.62 3.11 5.55
N GLN A 217 -2.55 2.31 5.58
CA GLN A 217 -1.42 2.47 6.50
C GLN A 217 -0.28 3.30 5.89
N HIS A 218 -0.18 3.30 4.56
CA HIS A 218 0.94 3.94 3.85
C HIS A 218 0.49 5.08 2.92
N ILE A 219 -0.48 5.90 3.36
CA ILE A 219 -0.90 7.08 2.60
C ILE A 219 0.28 8.05 2.52
N LYS A 220 0.54 8.57 1.33
CA LYS A 220 1.59 9.57 1.11
C LYS A 220 0.97 10.96 1.09
N TRP A 221 1.42 11.81 2.00
CA TRP A 221 1.13 13.24 2.01
C TRP A 221 2.39 14.00 1.64
N THR A 222 2.32 14.74 0.53
CA THR A 222 3.39 15.63 0.08
C THR A 222 2.99 17.06 0.42
N HIS A 223 3.77 17.72 1.26
CA HIS A 223 3.58 19.11 1.65
C HIS A 223 4.88 19.88 1.42
N ASN A 224 4.81 20.96 0.62
CA ASN A 224 5.98 21.76 0.23
C ASN A 224 7.14 20.92 -0.34
N GLY A 225 6.83 19.87 -1.10
CA GLY A 225 7.81 18.96 -1.71
C GLY A 225 8.42 17.93 -0.76
N VAL A 226 7.95 17.84 0.49
CA VAL A 226 8.39 16.83 1.46
C VAL A 226 7.31 15.77 1.59
N ASP A 227 7.68 14.53 1.30
CA ASP A 227 6.82 13.36 1.46
C ASP A 227 6.81 12.87 2.90
N ARG A 228 5.62 12.59 3.42
CA ARG A 228 5.39 11.95 4.71
C ARG A 228 4.41 10.80 4.54
N THR A 229 4.69 9.69 5.22
CA THR A 229 3.77 8.55 5.28
C THR A 229 2.87 8.70 6.49
N ILE A 230 1.58 8.46 6.29
CA ILE A 230 0.52 8.63 7.28
C ILE A 230 -0.36 7.39 7.27
N SER A 231 -0.74 6.95 8.46
CA SER A 231 -1.71 5.88 8.63
C SER A 231 -3.11 6.47 8.89
N LEU A 232 -3.97 6.42 7.87
CA LEU A 232 -5.39 6.74 8.04
C LEU A 232 -6.10 5.68 8.88
N GLN A 233 -5.62 4.44 8.83
CA GLN A 233 -6.12 3.39 9.70
C GLN A 233 -5.94 3.73 11.18
N ASP A 234 -4.80 4.33 11.55
CA ASP A 234 -4.55 4.71 12.95
C ASP A 234 -5.51 5.81 13.42
N ILE A 235 -5.83 6.75 12.53
CA ILE A 235 -6.83 7.80 12.77
C ILE A 235 -8.22 7.17 12.97
N MET A 236 -8.64 6.27 12.07
CA MET A 236 -10.01 5.76 12.02
C MET A 236 -10.28 4.63 13.03
N GLN A 237 -9.33 3.73 13.24
CA GLN A 237 -9.49 2.53 14.06
C GLN A 237 -9.05 2.75 15.50
N TYR A 238 -7.95 3.47 15.71
CA TYR A 238 -7.36 3.67 17.04
C TYR A 238 -7.60 5.09 17.59
N GLY A 239 -8.16 5.99 16.79
CA GLY A 239 -8.40 7.37 17.20
C GLY A 239 -7.09 8.14 17.45
N ASP A 240 -6.01 7.78 16.76
CA ASP A 240 -4.75 8.51 16.82
C ASP A 240 -4.80 9.71 15.88
N MET A 241 -5.15 10.88 16.43
CA MET A 241 -5.23 12.12 15.66
C MET A 241 -3.87 12.73 15.37
N SER A 242 -2.76 12.21 15.92
CA SER A 242 -1.40 12.73 15.69
C SER A 242 -1.01 12.72 14.21
N GLN A 243 -1.57 11.75 13.48
CA GLN A 243 -1.40 11.53 12.04
C GLN A 243 -2.27 12.44 11.18
N ASN A 244 -3.30 13.07 11.75
CA ASN A 244 -4.17 13.97 11.01
C ASN A 244 -3.54 15.36 10.91
N HIS A 245 -3.33 15.85 9.69
CA HIS A 245 -2.70 17.14 9.44
C HIS A 245 -3.61 18.07 8.64
N LEU A 246 -3.44 19.38 8.87
CA LEU A 246 -4.10 20.41 8.11
C LEU A 246 -3.46 20.51 6.72
N LEU A 247 -4.28 20.50 5.68
CA LEU A 247 -3.83 20.60 4.31
C LEU A 247 -3.70 22.07 3.89
N SER A 248 -2.76 22.32 2.99
CA SER A 248 -2.48 23.63 2.40
C SER A 248 -2.52 23.58 0.89
N ASN A 249 -2.58 24.76 0.25
CA ASN A 249 -2.56 24.85 -1.21
C ASN A 249 -1.34 24.14 -1.81
N GLY A 250 -1.59 23.29 -2.82
CA GLY A 250 -0.55 22.53 -3.51
C GLY A 250 -0.21 21.18 -2.86
N ASP A 251 -0.82 20.84 -1.72
CA ASP A 251 -0.61 19.54 -1.11
C ASP A 251 -1.13 18.40 -1.99
N ILE A 252 -0.44 17.27 -1.95
CA ILE A 252 -0.80 16.05 -2.66
C ILE A 252 -1.06 14.96 -1.62
N VAL A 253 -2.25 14.37 -1.67
CA VAL A 253 -2.61 13.17 -0.91
C VAL A 253 -2.74 12.02 -1.89
N TYR A 254 -1.81 11.07 -1.82
CA TYR A 254 -1.80 9.88 -2.64
C TYR A 254 -2.10 8.66 -1.78
N VAL A 255 -3.19 7.97 -2.10
CA VAL A 255 -3.61 6.74 -1.44
C VAL A 255 -3.16 5.55 -2.30
N PRO A 256 -2.13 4.79 -1.90
CA PRO A 256 -1.71 3.62 -2.66
C PRO A 256 -2.78 2.53 -2.64
N ASN A 257 -2.70 1.61 -3.61
CA ASN A 257 -3.42 0.35 -3.50
C ASN A 257 -2.56 -0.71 -2.80
N ASN A 258 -3.21 -1.70 -2.20
CA ASN A 258 -2.56 -2.84 -1.55
C ASN A 258 -2.40 -4.04 -2.50
N SER A 259 -2.55 -3.85 -3.82
CA SER A 259 -2.56 -4.97 -4.79
C SER A 259 -1.21 -5.67 -4.95
N ASN A 260 -0.12 -4.98 -4.59
CA ASN A 260 1.24 -5.54 -4.56
C ASN A 260 1.63 -6.06 -3.17
N SER A 261 0.80 -5.87 -2.15
CA SER A 261 1.02 -6.35 -0.78
C SER A 261 0.50 -7.78 -0.64
N LYS A 262 1.26 -8.73 -1.18
CA LYS A 262 0.91 -10.15 -1.25
C LYS A 262 1.95 -11.03 -0.56
N VAL A 263 1.49 -12.19 -0.09
CA VAL A 263 2.30 -13.27 0.47
C VAL A 263 2.08 -14.52 -0.36
N TYR A 264 3.13 -15.32 -0.54
CA TYR A 264 3.09 -16.54 -1.33
C TYR A 264 3.14 -17.75 -0.42
N ILE A 265 2.20 -18.68 -0.56
CA ILE A 265 2.15 -19.92 0.22
C ILE A 265 2.46 -21.09 -0.71
N MET A 266 3.50 -21.83 -0.36
CA MET A 266 4.08 -22.88 -1.18
C MET A 266 4.40 -24.14 -0.35
N GLY A 267 4.62 -25.25 -1.05
CA GLY A 267 4.97 -26.53 -0.42
C GLY A 267 3.75 -27.39 -0.04
N GLU A 268 3.88 -28.17 1.04
CA GLU A 268 2.88 -29.16 1.47
C GLU A 268 1.74 -28.55 2.30
N VAL A 269 1.04 -27.58 1.71
CA VAL A 269 -0.19 -27.02 2.23
C VAL A 269 -1.40 -27.62 1.52
N GLY A 270 -2.61 -27.38 2.03
CA GLY A 270 -3.85 -27.79 1.38
C GLY A 270 -3.97 -27.24 -0.04
N ARG A 271 -3.66 -25.95 -0.22
CA ARG A 271 -3.64 -25.26 -1.51
C ARG A 271 -2.56 -24.19 -1.55
N GLN A 272 -1.61 -24.34 -2.47
CA GLN A 272 -0.65 -23.29 -2.78
C GLN A 272 -1.37 -22.10 -3.41
N ALA A 273 -1.13 -20.90 -2.86
CA ALA A 273 -1.89 -19.71 -3.21
C ALA A 273 -1.07 -18.44 -2.99
N THR A 274 -1.54 -17.34 -3.57
CA THR A 274 -1.05 -16.00 -3.26
C THR A 274 -2.16 -15.27 -2.50
N LEU A 275 -1.87 -14.80 -1.29
CA LEU A 275 -2.84 -14.13 -0.43
C LEU A 275 -2.52 -12.63 -0.31
N PRO A 276 -3.52 -11.74 -0.40
CA PRO A 276 -3.35 -10.34 -0.07
C PRO A 276 -3.21 -10.17 1.46
N ILE A 277 -2.39 -9.22 1.91
CA ILE A 277 -2.24 -8.93 3.34
C ILE A 277 -3.46 -8.16 3.88
N GLY A 278 -4.07 -7.31 3.07
CA GLY A 278 -5.15 -6.43 3.51
C GLY A 278 -4.71 -5.38 4.54
N ASN A 279 -5.67 -4.64 5.10
CA ASN A 279 -5.38 -3.52 6.01
C ASN A 279 -5.24 -3.97 7.47
N HIS A 280 -5.77 -5.13 7.85
CA HIS A 280 -5.64 -5.68 9.20
C HIS A 280 -4.35 -6.49 9.40
N GLY A 281 -3.48 -6.53 8.39
CA GLY A 281 -2.35 -7.43 8.37
C GLY A 281 -2.75 -8.88 8.06
N LEU A 282 -1.74 -9.73 7.93
CA LEU A 282 -1.88 -11.16 7.71
C LEU A 282 -0.82 -11.85 8.56
N ASN A 283 -1.25 -12.64 9.54
CA ASN A 283 -0.33 -13.42 10.36
C ASN A 283 -0.08 -14.81 9.76
N LEU A 284 0.98 -15.48 10.20
CA LEU A 284 1.41 -16.77 9.68
C LEU A 284 0.33 -17.86 9.83
N THR A 285 -0.35 -17.91 10.97
CA THR A 285 -1.39 -18.90 11.22
C THR A 285 -2.61 -18.69 10.32
N GLN A 286 -3.04 -17.45 10.14
CA GLN A 286 -4.12 -17.10 9.23
C GLN A 286 -3.77 -17.46 7.79
N ALA A 287 -2.56 -17.12 7.33
CA ALA A 287 -2.11 -17.47 5.98
C ALA A 287 -2.10 -18.98 5.73
N LEU A 288 -1.65 -19.77 6.72
CA LEU A 288 -1.73 -21.23 6.64
C LEU A 288 -3.19 -21.71 6.60
N GLY A 289 -4.07 -21.13 7.44
CA GLY A 289 -5.48 -21.46 7.46
C GLY A 289 -6.20 -21.19 6.14
N GLU A 290 -5.99 -20.01 5.54
CA GLU A 290 -6.55 -19.62 4.24
C GLU A 290 -6.00 -20.46 3.07
N ALA A 291 -4.79 -21.00 3.23
CA ALA A 291 -4.19 -21.98 2.33
C ALA A 291 -4.69 -23.42 2.57
N GLY A 292 -5.70 -23.63 3.42
CA GLY A 292 -6.26 -24.95 3.72
C GLY A 292 -5.45 -25.75 4.75
N GLY A 293 -4.58 -25.09 5.51
CA GLY A 293 -3.72 -25.68 6.52
C GLY A 293 -2.53 -26.45 5.94
N MET A 294 -1.73 -27.06 6.82
CA MET A 294 -0.71 -28.03 6.41
C MET A 294 -1.37 -29.33 5.98
N ASN A 295 -0.81 -29.98 4.95
CA ASN A 295 -1.23 -31.33 4.60
C ASN A 295 -0.74 -32.31 5.67
N GLN A 296 -1.63 -32.74 6.56
CA GLN A 296 -1.27 -33.60 7.71
C GLN A 296 -0.62 -34.94 7.32
N THR A 297 -0.84 -35.42 6.10
CA THR A 297 -0.26 -36.68 5.62
C THR A 297 1.09 -36.52 4.93
N GLN A 298 1.39 -35.32 4.39
CA GLN A 298 2.56 -35.10 3.53
C GLN A 298 3.57 -34.10 4.10
N ALA A 299 3.10 -33.17 4.91
CA ALA A 299 3.90 -32.08 5.47
C ALA A 299 4.77 -32.55 6.65
N ASP A 300 5.94 -31.92 6.78
CA ASP A 300 6.75 -31.95 7.98
C ASP A 300 6.37 -30.75 8.86
N ALA A 301 5.72 -31.04 9.99
CA ALA A 301 5.29 -30.00 10.92
C ALA A 301 6.46 -29.22 11.54
N THR A 302 7.70 -29.72 11.51
CA THR A 302 8.88 -28.97 11.99
C THR A 302 9.36 -27.91 11.01
N GLY A 303 8.96 -28.01 9.75
CA GLY A 303 9.52 -27.21 8.66
C GLY A 303 8.50 -26.29 8.03
N VAL A 304 7.85 -25.46 8.86
CA VAL A 304 7.12 -24.28 8.38
C VAL A 304 8.07 -23.10 8.41
N PHE A 305 8.34 -22.53 7.23
CA PHE A 305 9.30 -21.45 7.07
C PHE A 305 8.63 -20.20 6.50
N VAL A 306 9.04 -19.04 6.99
CA VAL A 306 8.81 -17.76 6.32
C VAL A 306 10.15 -17.28 5.77
N ILE A 307 10.25 -17.16 4.46
CA ILE A 307 11.42 -16.63 3.77
C ILE A 307 11.14 -15.16 3.47
N ARG A 308 11.97 -14.29 4.04
CA ARG A 308 11.82 -12.84 3.98
C ARG A 308 13.12 -12.20 3.49
N ARG A 309 12.99 -11.22 2.59
CA ARG A 309 14.11 -10.37 2.20
C ARG A 309 14.34 -9.29 3.27
N ALA A 310 15.59 -9.16 3.71
CA ALA A 310 16.06 -8.18 4.69
C ALA A 310 17.18 -7.34 4.06
N PRO A 311 16.84 -6.37 3.19
CA PRO A 311 17.85 -5.57 2.47
C PRO A 311 18.78 -4.77 3.41
N GLU A 312 18.36 -4.50 4.64
CA GLU A 312 19.15 -3.87 5.70
C GLU A 312 20.33 -4.73 6.18
N ASP A 313 20.23 -6.06 6.04
CA ASP A 313 21.30 -7.00 6.38
C ASP A 313 22.14 -7.28 5.14
N ALA A 314 23.15 -6.44 4.91
CA ALA A 314 24.03 -6.55 3.74
C ALA A 314 24.72 -7.93 3.66
N VAL A 315 25.05 -8.51 4.82
CA VAL A 315 25.75 -9.80 4.91
C VAL A 315 24.78 -10.94 4.61
N LYS A 316 23.63 -10.97 5.28
CA LYS A 316 22.60 -12.01 5.17
C LYS A 316 21.24 -11.42 4.77
N PRO A 317 21.05 -11.07 3.50
CA PRO A 317 19.84 -10.37 3.05
C PRO A 317 18.59 -11.24 3.00
N ILE A 318 18.70 -12.53 3.35
CA ILE A 318 17.60 -13.48 3.38
C ILE A 318 17.48 -13.99 4.81
N HIS A 319 16.37 -13.64 5.45
CA HIS A 319 16.01 -14.13 6.78
C HIS A 319 14.96 -15.23 6.63
N ILE A 320 15.23 -16.38 7.24
CA ILE A 320 14.33 -17.53 7.29
C ILE A 320 13.84 -17.67 8.71
N TYR A 321 12.53 -17.60 8.90
CA TYR A 321 11.90 -17.81 10.20
C TYR A 321 11.26 -19.19 10.23
N GLN A 322 11.62 -20.02 11.20
CA GLN A 322 11.12 -21.38 11.31
C GLN A 322 10.13 -21.52 12.47
N LEU A 323 8.90 -21.92 12.15
CA LEU A 323 7.90 -22.34 13.14
C LEU A 323 7.84 -23.85 13.19
N ASN A 324 7.99 -24.41 14.40
CA ASN A 324 7.80 -25.84 14.63
C ASN A 324 6.38 -26.09 15.14
N LEU A 325 5.55 -26.69 14.29
CA LEU A 325 4.15 -27.03 14.54
C LEU A 325 3.94 -28.50 14.91
N LYS A 326 4.99 -29.23 15.34
CA LYS A 326 4.81 -30.57 15.92
C LYS A 326 3.82 -30.55 17.09
N ASP A 327 3.88 -29.47 17.86
CA ASP A 327 2.87 -29.12 18.85
C ASP A 327 1.93 -28.09 18.23
N ALA A 328 0.63 -28.40 18.16
CA ALA A 328 -0.37 -27.51 17.62
C ALA A 328 -0.53 -26.21 18.44
N THR A 329 -0.12 -26.17 19.70
CA THR A 329 -0.13 -24.93 20.51
C THR A 329 0.79 -23.86 19.92
N ALA A 330 1.80 -24.24 19.13
CA ALA A 330 2.69 -23.31 18.45
C ALA A 330 1.99 -22.46 17.38
N TYR A 331 0.76 -22.79 16.96
CA TYR A 331 -0.06 -21.89 16.15
C TYR A 331 -0.33 -20.54 16.86
N ALA A 332 -0.28 -20.48 18.19
CA ALA A 332 -0.36 -19.22 18.92
C ALA A 332 0.81 -18.28 18.58
N LEU A 333 2.04 -18.81 18.46
CA LEU A 333 3.19 -18.02 18.01
C LEU A 333 3.03 -17.51 16.57
N GLY A 334 2.36 -18.30 15.72
CA GLY A 334 2.06 -17.89 14.35
C GLY A 334 0.97 -16.82 14.24
N ASN A 335 0.07 -16.70 15.23
CA ASN A 335 -0.91 -15.60 15.28
C ASN A 335 -0.25 -14.24 15.54
N ASP A 336 0.82 -14.25 16.33
CA ASP A 336 1.57 -13.05 16.69
C ASP A 336 2.73 -12.76 15.70
N PHE A 337 2.94 -13.61 14.70
CA PHE A 337 3.94 -13.40 13.65
C PHE A 337 3.31 -12.79 12.40
N ASP A 338 3.45 -11.47 12.26
CA ASP A 338 2.97 -10.73 11.08
C ASP A 338 3.83 -11.01 9.83
N LEU A 339 3.16 -11.31 8.73
CA LEU A 339 3.76 -11.44 7.41
C LEU A 339 3.91 -10.07 6.74
N ARG A 340 4.90 -9.94 5.87
CA ARG A 340 5.23 -8.73 5.13
C ARG A 340 5.04 -8.93 3.63
N PRO A 341 4.86 -7.83 2.86
CA PRO A 341 4.80 -7.91 1.41
C PRO A 341 5.98 -8.70 0.83
N ASN A 342 5.68 -9.64 -0.05
CA ASN A 342 6.60 -10.56 -0.71
C ASN A 342 7.23 -11.65 0.17
N ASP A 343 6.72 -11.87 1.38
CA ASP A 343 7.10 -13.04 2.16
C ASP A 343 6.66 -14.32 1.43
N ILE A 344 7.47 -15.37 1.57
CA ILE A 344 7.16 -16.71 1.10
C ILE A 344 6.99 -17.63 2.31
N VAL A 345 5.78 -18.12 2.53
CA VAL A 345 5.49 -19.18 3.48
C VAL A 345 5.70 -20.51 2.78
N TYR A 346 6.67 -21.30 3.24
CA TYR A 346 7.01 -22.59 2.67
C TYR A 346 6.88 -23.69 3.71
N VAL A 347 6.08 -24.71 3.40
CA VAL A 347 5.91 -25.90 4.25
C VAL A 347 6.65 -27.08 3.62
N THR A 348 7.64 -27.61 4.31
CA THR A 348 8.42 -28.75 3.81
C THR A 348 7.63 -30.05 3.80
N ALA A 349 7.98 -30.96 2.89
CA ALA A 349 7.51 -32.34 2.91
C ALA A 349 8.26 -33.19 3.94
N ALA A 350 7.53 -34.08 4.61
CA ALA A 350 8.07 -35.10 5.51
C ALA A 350 9.14 -35.97 4.79
N PRO A 351 10.18 -36.44 5.50
CA PRO A 351 11.23 -37.26 4.87
C PRO A 351 10.69 -38.48 4.11
N VAL A 352 9.66 -39.14 4.65
CA VAL A 352 9.04 -40.34 4.05
C VAL A 352 8.23 -40.00 2.79
N THR A 353 7.63 -38.80 2.69
CA THR A 353 6.86 -38.39 1.51
C THR A 353 7.77 -38.03 0.34
N ARG A 354 8.96 -37.46 0.62
CA ARG A 354 10.00 -37.28 -0.41
C ARG A 354 10.48 -38.62 -0.98
N TRP A 355 10.65 -39.63 -0.12
CA TRP A 355 11.03 -40.98 -0.53
C TRP A 355 9.92 -41.69 -1.33
N ASN A 356 8.66 -41.59 -0.88
CA ASN A 356 7.52 -42.14 -1.61
C ASN A 356 7.35 -41.54 -3.01
N ARG A 357 7.69 -40.26 -3.24
CA ARG A 357 7.70 -39.66 -4.59
C ARG A 357 8.71 -40.32 -5.52
N VAL A 358 9.89 -40.68 -4.99
CA VAL A 358 10.90 -41.42 -5.77
C VAL A 358 10.43 -42.84 -6.04
N VAL A 359 9.88 -43.52 -5.02
CA VAL A 359 9.41 -44.90 -5.16
C VAL A 359 8.20 -45.00 -6.09
N SER A 360 7.23 -44.10 -6.03
CA SER A 360 6.03 -44.14 -6.90
C SER A 360 6.35 -43.90 -8.38
N GLN A 361 7.37 -43.10 -8.67
CA GLN A 361 7.89 -42.92 -10.03
C GLN A 361 8.56 -44.19 -10.55
N ILE A 362 9.22 -44.95 -9.67
CA ILE A 362 9.87 -46.23 -10.01
C ILE A 362 8.84 -47.37 -10.13
N THR A 363 7.86 -47.47 -9.23
CA THR A 363 6.88 -48.56 -9.25
C THR A 363 5.94 -48.46 -10.44
N SER A 364 5.62 -47.25 -10.91
CA SER A 364 4.85 -47.04 -12.16
C SER A 364 5.57 -47.61 -13.39
N PHE A 365 6.91 -47.58 -13.41
CA PHE A 365 7.71 -48.26 -14.43
C PHE A 365 7.64 -49.79 -14.27
N VAL A 366 7.75 -50.30 -13.04
CA VAL A 366 7.71 -51.75 -12.76
C VAL A 366 6.35 -52.37 -13.09
N THR A 367 5.24 -51.70 -12.81
CA THR A 367 3.90 -52.20 -13.19
C THR A 367 3.69 -52.26 -14.70
N ASN A 368 4.28 -51.33 -15.47
CA ASN A 368 4.25 -51.34 -16.93
C ASN A 368 5.18 -52.38 -17.55
N VAL A 369 6.32 -52.68 -16.92
CA VAL A 369 7.21 -53.76 -17.38
C VAL A 369 6.60 -55.14 -17.10
N ASN A 370 5.95 -55.31 -15.95
CA ASN A 370 5.26 -56.57 -15.62
C ASN A 370 4.04 -56.84 -16.51
N SER A 371 3.33 -55.80 -17.01
CA SER A 371 2.25 -55.98 -17.97
C SER A 371 2.76 -56.37 -19.36
N ILE A 372 3.92 -55.86 -19.78
CA ILE A 372 4.60 -56.26 -21.03
C ILE A 372 5.05 -57.73 -20.95
N ASP A 373 5.62 -58.18 -19.83
CA ASP A 373 6.07 -59.59 -19.66
C ASP A 373 4.89 -60.57 -19.62
N SER A 374 3.70 -60.15 -19.16
CA SER A 374 2.47 -60.95 -19.21
C SER A 374 1.79 -60.98 -20.59
N THR A 375 2.22 -60.13 -21.54
CA THR A 375 1.69 -60.09 -22.92
C THR A 375 2.48 -60.99 -23.87
N PHE A 376 3.69 -61.41 -23.49
CA PHE A 376 4.58 -62.28 -24.28
C PHE A 376 4.69 -63.73 -23.73
N LYS A 377 3.78 -64.13 -22.84
CA LYS A 377 3.50 -65.54 -22.51
C LYS A 377 2.17 -65.95 -23.12
#